data_AF-A0A658NKF5-F1
#
_entry.id   AF-A0A658NKF5-F1
#
_cell.length_a   1.000
_cell.length_b   1.000
_cell.length_c   1.000
_cell.angle_alpha   90.00
_cell.angle_beta   90.00
_cell.angle_gamma   90.00
#
_symmetry.space_group_name_H-M   'P 1'
#
loop_
_entity.id
_entity.type
_entity.pdbx_description
1 polymer ?
#
loop_
_entity_poly.entity_id
_entity_poly.type
_entity_poly.pdbx_seq_one_letter_code
_entity_poly.pdbx_strand_id
1 'polypeptide(L)'
;KELGGPLWVVKSQIHAGGRGKGKFKEASAGDKGGVRLATSIDEVKTFAGQMLGATLVTLQTGAAGKQVNRLYIEDGSDIAKE
;
A
#
# COMPACT_ATOMS: atom_id res chain seq x y z
N LYS A 1 5.60 -0.05 19.13
CA LYS A 1 6.27 1.21 18.74
C LYS A 1 5.20 2.12 18.18
N GLU A 2 5.13 3.37 18.62
CA GLU A 2 4.26 4.39 18.03
C GLU A 2 5.00 5.05 16.86
N LEU A 3 4.26 5.33 15.80
CA LEU A 3 4.74 6.03 14.61
C LEU A 3 4.32 7.49 14.72
N GLY A 4 5.26 8.41 14.54
CA GLY A 4 5.04 9.85 14.67
C GLY A 4 5.57 10.56 13.43
N GLY A 5 5.04 11.75 13.15
CA GLY A 5 5.43 12.54 11.99
C GLY A 5 4.23 12.91 11.10
N PRO A 6 4.45 13.78 10.10
CA PRO A 6 3.36 14.31 9.28
C PRO A 6 2.99 13.40 8.09
N LEU A 7 3.72 12.31 7.87
CA LEU A 7 3.61 11.46 6.69
C LEU A 7 3.85 10.01 7.07
N TRP A 8 3.01 9.12 6.54
CA TRP A 8 3.14 7.68 6.64
C TRP A 8 3.06 7.02 5.27
N VAL A 9 3.64 5.83 5.16
CA VAL A 9 3.55 4.99 3.97
C VAL A 9 2.82 3.69 4.31
N VAL A 10 1.67 3.46 3.69
CA VAL A 10 0.91 2.21 3.80
C VAL A 10 1.34 1.28 2.66
N LYS A 11 1.94 0.14 3.00
CA LYS A 11 2.58 -0.79 2.06
C LYS A 11 1.94 -2.17 2.12
N SER A 12 1.43 -2.67 0.99
CA SER A 12 1.03 -4.06 0.83
C SER A 12 2.21 -5.00 1.05
N GLN A 13 2.04 -5.98 1.92
CA GLN A 13 3.02 -7.07 2.08
C GLN A 13 2.52 -8.30 1.35
N ILE A 14 3.11 -8.51 0.18
CA ILE A 14 2.92 -9.70 -0.67
C ILE A 14 4.30 -10.19 -1.11
N HIS A 15 4.42 -11.47 -1.44
CA HIS A 15 5.66 -12.05 -1.98
C HIS A 15 5.84 -11.69 -3.46
N ALA A 16 5.98 -10.39 -3.74
CA ALA A 16 6.26 -9.80 -5.04
C ALA A 16 6.70 -8.33 -4.90
N GLY A 17 7.53 -7.86 -5.83
CA GLY A 17 7.86 -6.46 -6.05
C GLY A 17 6.89 -5.75 -7.01
N GLY A 18 7.21 -4.52 -7.40
CA GLY A 18 6.36 -3.71 -8.31
C GLY A 18 5.07 -3.18 -7.67
N ARG A 19 4.93 -3.27 -6.35
CA ARG A 19 3.69 -2.94 -5.60
C ARG A 19 3.18 -1.52 -5.82
N GLY A 20 4.06 -0.53 -5.87
CA GLY A 20 3.65 0.88 -6.05
C GLY A 20 2.94 1.15 -7.38
N LYS A 21 3.34 0.44 -8.44
CA LYS A 21 2.71 0.50 -9.77
C LYS A 21 1.62 -0.56 -9.98
N GLY A 22 1.35 -1.38 -8.97
CA GLY A 22 0.33 -2.41 -9.03
C GLY A 22 -1.08 -1.81 -9.06
N LYS A 23 -2.07 -2.64 -9.40
CA LYS A 23 -3.49 -2.29 -9.41
C LYS A 23 -4.27 -3.34 -8.64
N PHE A 24 -5.25 -2.91 -7.85
CA PHE A 24 -6.16 -3.84 -7.18
C PHE A 24 -7.24 -4.32 -8.16
N LYS A 25 -7.74 -5.55 -7.96
CA LYS A 25 -8.85 -6.07 -8.78
C LYS A 25 -10.20 -5.51 -8.33
N GLU A 26 -10.34 -5.31 -7.03
CA GLU A 26 -11.57 -4.90 -6.39
C GLU A 26 -11.74 -3.38 -6.52
N ALA A 27 -12.87 -2.95 -7.08
CA ALA A 27 -13.17 -1.53 -7.25
C ALA A 27 -13.20 -0.75 -5.93
N SER A 28 -13.55 -1.42 -4.83
CA SER A 28 -13.54 -0.86 -3.47
C SER A 28 -12.14 -0.42 -3.02
N ALA A 29 -11.07 -0.97 -3.61
CA ALA A 29 -9.70 -0.59 -3.30
C ALA A 29 -9.26 0.72 -3.98
N GLY A 30 -10.05 1.21 -4.95
CA GLY A 30 -9.75 2.40 -5.75
C GLY A 30 -8.56 2.21 -6.71
N ASP A 31 -8.13 3.31 -7.34
CA ASP A 31 -7.15 3.28 -8.44
C ASP A 31 -5.67 3.32 -7.98
N LYS A 32 -5.42 3.54 -6.68
CA LYS A 32 -4.06 3.66 -6.13
C LYS A 32 -3.40 2.28 -6.00
N GLY A 33 -2.09 2.22 -6.22
CA GLY A 33 -1.32 0.98 -6.08
C GLY A 33 -1.11 0.51 -4.64
N GLY A 34 -0.28 -0.53 -4.48
CA GLY A 34 0.01 -1.19 -3.20
C GLY A 34 0.98 -0.45 -2.28
N VAL A 35 1.39 0.77 -2.62
CA VAL A 35 2.20 1.66 -1.79
C VAL A 35 1.55 3.03 -1.84
N ARG A 36 1.11 3.55 -0.69
CA ARG A 36 0.33 4.80 -0.60
C ARG A 36 0.88 5.71 0.47
N LEU A 37 1.03 6.98 0.15
CA LEU A 37 1.42 8.05 1.07
C LEU A 37 0.15 8.58 1.75
N ALA A 38 0.17 8.70 3.08
CA ALA A 38 -0.91 9.21 3.90
C ALA A 38 -0.39 10.33 4.82
N THR A 39 -1.06 11.47 4.87
CA THR A 39 -0.68 12.62 5.71
C THR A 39 -1.56 12.77 6.95
N SER A 40 -2.52 11.86 7.14
CA SER A 40 -3.37 11.81 8.31
C SER A 40 -3.69 10.38 8.72
N ILE A 41 -4.06 10.18 9.98
CA ILE A 41 -4.50 8.88 10.51
C ILE A 41 -5.74 8.36 9.78
N ASP A 42 -6.65 9.24 9.36
CA ASP A 42 -7.85 8.83 8.64
C ASP A 42 -7.53 8.35 7.22
N GLU A 43 -6.54 8.95 6.55
CA GLU A 43 -6.02 8.42 5.29
C GLU A 43 -5.35 7.06 5.48
N VAL A 44 -4.56 6.88 6.55
CA VAL A 44 -3.95 5.58 6.89
C VAL A 44 -5.03 4.51 7.05
N LYS A 45 -6.09 4.79 7.82
CA LYS A 45 -7.22 3.87 8.02
C LYS A 45 -7.94 3.58 6.71
N THR A 46 -8.21 4.61 5.91
CA THR A 46 -8.88 4.49 4.61
C THR A 46 -8.09 3.59 3.67
N PHE A 47 -6.79 3.85 3.50
CA PHE A 47 -5.93 3.03 2.65
C PHE A 47 -5.79 1.61 3.18
N ALA A 48 -5.65 1.43 4.49
CA ALA A 48 -5.58 0.10 5.07
C ALA A 48 -6.87 -0.72 4.82
N GLY A 49 -8.04 -0.12 5.00
CA GLY A 49 -9.33 -0.75 4.73
C GLY A 49 -9.57 -1.07 3.26
N GLN A 50 -9.05 -0.23 2.36
CA GLN A 50 -9.11 -0.47 0.91
C GLN A 50 -8.18 -1.59 0.45
N MET A 51 -7.02 -1.75 1.09
CA MET A 51 -5.97 -2.67 0.64
C MET A 51 -6.06 -4.05 1.30
N LEU A 52 -6.40 -4.12 2.58
CA LEU A 52 -6.42 -5.39 3.32
C LEU A 52 -7.56 -6.28 2.83
N GLY A 53 -7.24 -7.53 2.48
CA GLY A 53 -8.18 -8.48 1.88
C GLY A 53 -8.38 -8.34 0.37
N ALA A 54 -7.95 -7.22 -0.23
CA ALA A 54 -8.01 -7.01 -1.68
C ALA A 54 -6.85 -7.73 -2.40
N THR A 55 -7.02 -7.94 -3.70
CA THR A 55 -6.08 -8.64 -4.58
C THR A 55 -5.24 -7.65 -5.37
N LEU A 56 -3.96 -7.54 -5.04
CA LEU A 56 -3.02 -6.67 -5.75
C LEU A 56 -2.38 -7.40 -6.94
N VAL A 57 -2.57 -6.85 -8.13
CA VAL A 57 -1.91 -7.25 -9.37
C VAL A 57 -0.68 -6.36 -9.60
N THR A 58 0.46 -7.00 -9.80
CA THR A 58 1.73 -6.37 -10.21
C THR A 58 2.25 -7.07 -11.47
N LEU A 59 3.28 -6.50 -12.10
CA LEU A 59 3.98 -7.18 -13.20
C LEU A 59 4.50 -8.56 -12.80
N GLN A 60 4.93 -8.73 -11.54
CA GLN A 60 5.56 -9.98 -11.07
C GLN A 60 4.55 -11.03 -10.58
N THR A 61 3.35 -10.62 -10.18
CA THR A 61 2.28 -11.57 -9.80
C THR A 61 1.48 -12.08 -11.01
N GLY A 62 1.62 -11.41 -12.16
CA GLY A 62 0.75 -11.62 -13.32
C GLY A 62 -0.73 -11.31 -13.03
N ALA A 63 -1.60 -11.66 -13.98
CA ALA A 63 -3.04 -11.38 -13.91
C ALA A 63 -3.76 -12.05 -12.72
N ALA A 64 -3.18 -13.11 -12.17
CA ALA A 64 -3.70 -13.76 -10.96
C ALA A 64 -3.67 -12.81 -9.74
N GLY A 65 -2.61 -12.01 -9.61
CA GLY A 65 -2.40 -11.14 -8.45
C GLY A 65 -2.07 -11.93 -7.17
N LYS A 66 -1.97 -11.20 -6.05
CA LYS A 66 -1.88 -11.77 -4.71
C LYS A 66 -2.76 -11.01 -3.74
N GLN A 67 -3.51 -11.75 -2.93
CA GLN A 67 -4.30 -11.18 -1.85
C GLN A 67 -3.39 -10.56 -0.78
N VAL A 68 -3.72 -9.35 -0.36
CA VAL A 68 -2.98 -8.62 0.67
C VAL A 68 -3.55 -9.00 2.03
N ASN A 69 -2.82 -9.85 2.76
CA ASN A 69 -3.21 -10.29 4.10
C ASN A 69 -2.46 -9.55 5.21
N ARG A 70 -1.50 -8.68 4.84
CA ARG A 70 -0.69 -7.91 5.77
C ARG A 70 -0.32 -6.57 5.14
N LEU A 71 -0.29 -5.54 5.99
CA LEU A 71 0.15 -4.20 5.64
C LEU A 71 1.30 -3.80 6.56
N TYR A 72 2.27 -3.06 6.02
CA TYR A 72 3.22 -2.29 6.82
C TYR A 72 2.83 -0.82 6.78
N ILE A 73 2.91 -0.17 7.93
CA ILE A 73 2.79 1.27 8.08
C ILE A 73 4.14 1.74 8.58
N GLU A 74 4.75 2.68 7.88
CA GLU A 74 6.08 3.18 8.18
C GLU A 74 6.06 4.71 8.17
N ASP A 75 6.93 5.34 8.96
CA ASP A 75 7.14 6.78 8.92
C ASP A 75 7.67 7.19 7.55
N GLY A 76 7.13 8.28 7.00
CA GLY A 76 7.67 8.90 5.80
C GLY A 76 9.07 9.44 6.10
N SER A 77 10.02 9.14 5.23
CA SER A 77 11.35 9.75 5.24
C SER A 77 11.48 10.62 4.02
N ASP A 78 11.95 11.85 4.21
CA ASP A 78 12.41 12.66 3.10
C ASP A 78 13.65 12.00 2.49
N ILE A 79 13.67 11.85 1.17
CA ILE A 79 14.82 11.38 0.41
C ILE A 79 15.31 12.57 -0.41
N ALA A 80 16.43 13.17 -0.01
CA ALA A 80 17.01 14.33 -0.68
C ALA A 80 17.73 13.98 -2.00
N LYS A 81 18.06 12.70 -2.21
CA LYS A 81 18.66 12.16 -3.44
C LYS A 81 18.44 10.65 -3.52
N GLU A 82 17.94 10.17 -4.66
CA GLU A 82 17.93 8.74 -5.03
C GLU A 82 19.30 8.26 -5.49
#